data_AF-A0A9D5TG76-F1
#
_entry.id   AF-A0A9D5TG76-F1
#
_cell.length_a   1.000
_cell.length_b   1.000
_cell.length_c   1.000
_cell.angle_alpha   90.00
_cell.angle_beta   90.00
_cell.angle_gamma   90.00
#
_symmetry.space_group_name_H-M   'P 1'
#
loop_
_entity.id
_entity.type
_entity.pdbx_description
1 polymer ?
#
loop_
_entity_poly.entity_id
_entity_poly.type
_entity_poly.pdbx_seq_one_letter_code
_entity_poly.pdbx_strand_id
1 'polypeptide(L)' 'MMQCGMMLVKGGLDMAKTDTQISIRMTSEFKAELEAQAQKERRSVANLVLKVMEEYLEAQNKSE' A
#
# COMPACT_ATOMS: atom_id res chain seq x y z
N MET A 1 6.73 18.67 -21.88
CA MET A 1 5.62 17.76 -21.52
C MET A 1 6.12 16.34 -21.70
N MET A 2 6.55 15.70 -20.61
CA MET A 2 7.13 14.36 -20.65
C MET A 2 6.00 13.36 -20.37
N GLN A 3 5.34 12.89 -21.43
CA GLN A 3 4.63 11.61 -21.39
C GLN A 3 5.71 10.53 -21.39
N CYS A 4 5.91 9.87 -20.25
CA CYS A 4 6.70 8.64 -20.20
C CYS A 4 5.72 7.48 -20.04
N GLY A 5 5.86 6.53 -20.95
CA GLY A 5 4.82 5.59 -21.37
C GLY A 5 4.32 4.59 -20.32
N MET A 6 3.06 4.22 -20.52
CA MET A 6 2.42 3.04 -19.94
C MET A 6 3.23 1.78 -20.30
N MET A 7 3.79 1.13 -19.28
CA MET A 7 4.30 -0.24 -19.43
C MET A 7 3.12 -1.20 -19.50
N LEU A 8 2.93 -1.80 -20.68
CA LEU A 8 2.13 -2.98 -20.90
C LEU A 8 2.78 -4.18 -20.20
N VAL A 9 2.13 -4.71 -19.16
CA VAL A 9 2.45 -6.04 -18.61
C VAL A 9 1.32 -6.99 -18.98
N LYS A 10 1.69 -8.05 -19.71
CA LYS A 10 0.83 -9.08 -20.27
C LYS A 10 0.96 -10.35 -19.42
N GLY A 11 -0.18 -10.89 -18.96
CA GLY A 11 -0.30 -12.14 -18.18
C GLY A 11 -1.06 -11.85 -16.88
N GLY A 12 -2.26 -12.37 -16.60
CA GLY A 12 -2.82 -13.64 -17.02
C GLY A 12 -2.51 -14.72 -15.96
N LEU A 13 -3.01 -14.53 -14.74
CA LEU A 13 -3.23 -15.50 -13.66
C LEU A 13 -4.14 -14.80 -12.64
N ASP A 14 -5.23 -15.45 -12.24
CA ASP A 14 -6.36 -14.95 -11.47
C ASP A 14 -6.05 -13.90 -10.40
N MET A 15 -6.31 -12.64 -10.77
CA MET A 15 -6.35 -11.52 -9.84
C MET A 15 -7.59 -11.71 -8.98
N ALA A 16 -7.43 -12.29 -7.79
CA ALA A 16 -8.39 -12.13 -6.70
C ALA A 16 -8.54 -10.62 -6.52
N LYS A 17 -9.55 -10.07 -7.20
CA LYS A 17 -9.74 -8.63 -7.33
C LYS A 17 -9.76 -8.11 -5.91
N THR A 18 -8.83 -7.23 -5.60
CA THR A 18 -8.85 -6.49 -4.34
C THR A 18 -10.18 -5.74 -4.33
N ASP A 19 -11.17 -6.33 -3.67
CA ASP A 19 -12.59 -6.08 -3.93
C ASP A 19 -13.04 -4.72 -3.37
N THR A 20 -12.23 -4.13 -2.51
CA THR A 20 -12.58 -2.92 -1.74
C THR A 20 -11.46 -1.88 -1.82
N GLN A 21 -11.83 -0.66 -2.17
CA GLN A 21 -10.96 0.51 -2.17
C GLN A 21 -11.14 1.30 -0.87
N ILE A 22 -10.04 1.72 -0.25
CA ILE A 22 -10.04 2.57 0.95
C ILE A 22 -9.38 3.91 0.62
N SER A 23 -10.04 5.01 0.95
CA SER A 23 -9.48 6.36 0.86
C SER A 23 -9.28 6.93 2.26
N ILE A 24 -8.05 7.29 2.59
CA ILE A 24 -7.67 7.85 3.90
C ILE A 24 -7.25 9.30 3.72
N ARG A 25 -7.81 10.19 4.55
CA ARG A 25 -7.32 11.56 4.66
C ARG A 25 -6.22 11.62 5.69
N MET A 26 -5.07 12.15 5.30
CA MET A 26 -3.90 12.32 6.15
C MET A 26 -3.26 13.68 5.87
N THR A 27 -2.41 14.14 6.79
CA THR A 27 -1.62 15.36 6.57
C THR A 27 -0.49 15.11 5.56
N SER A 28 0.01 16.19 4.96
CA SER A 28 1.14 16.11 4.02
C SER A 28 2.42 15.60 4.67
N GLU A 29 2.64 15.93 5.94
CA GLU A 29 3.81 15.49 6.72
C GLU A 29 3.78 13.98 6.93
N PHE A 30 2.64 13.43 7.35
CA PHE A 30 2.48 11.99 7.55
C PHE A 30 2.66 11.19 6.26
N LYS A 31 2.20 11.73 5.12
CA LYS A 31 2.46 11.14 3.80
C LYS A 31 3.96 11.07 3.49
N ALA A 32 4.72 12.12 3.81
CA ALA A 32 6.15 12.15 3.55
C ALA A 32 6.92 11.09 4.38
N GLU A 33 6.53 10.89 5.64
CA GLU A 33 7.08 9.85 6.49
C GLU A 33 6.76 8.44 5.96
N LEU A 34 5.52 8.20 5.54
CA LEU A 34 5.10 6.95 4.90
C LEU A 34 5.87 6.66 3.62
N GLU A 35 6.09 7.68 2.77
CA GLU A 35 6.88 7.54 1.54
C GLU A 35 8.35 7.20 1.85
N ALA A 36 8.96 7.86 2.84
CA ALA A 36 10.31 7.57 3.28
C ALA A 36 10.45 6.14 3.83
N GLN A 37 9.47 5.67 4.59
CA GLN A 37 9.45 4.31 5.12
C GLN A 37 9.23 3.26 4.02
N ALA A 38 8.29 3.52 3.10
CA ALA A 38 8.01 2.66 1.96
C ALA A 38 9.24 2.50 1.04
N GLN A 39 9.99 3.59 0.85
CA GLN A 39 11.24 3.58 0.08
C GLN A 39 12.33 2.75 0.74
N LYS A 40 12.48 2.81 2.08
CA LYS A 40 13.43 1.98 2.83
C LYS A 40 13.13 0.49 2.67
N GLU A 41 11.85 0.11 2.71
CA GLU A 41 11.42 -1.29 2.60
C GLU A 41 11.25 -1.77 1.14
N ARG A 42 11.49 -0.88 0.15
CA ARG A 42 11.27 -1.14 -1.28
C ARG A 42 9.84 -1.64 -1.57
N ARG A 43 8.85 -1.08 -0.89
CA ARG A 43 7.42 -1.42 -1.04
C ARG A 43 6.63 -0.18 -1.44
N SER A 44 5.42 -0.37 -1.97
CA SER A 44 4.48 0.73 -2.17
C SER A 44 3.94 1.20 -0.82
N VAL A 45 3.57 2.48 -0.73
CA VAL A 45 2.90 3.04 0.46
C VAL A 45 1.64 2.23 0.80
N ALA A 46 0.88 1.80 -0.22
CA ALA A 46 -0.30 0.97 -0.02
C ALA A 46 0.02 -0.38 0.65
N ASN A 47 1.08 -1.07 0.20
CA ASN A 47 1.49 -2.34 0.82
C ASN A 47 2.05 -2.16 2.23
N LEU A 48 2.73 -1.04 2.50
CA LEU A 48 3.19 -0.70 3.83
C LEU A 48 2.01 -0.49 4.79
N VAL A 49 1.01 0.29 4.36
CA VAL A 49 -0.20 0.54 5.16
C VAL A 49 -0.97 -0.75 5.41
N LEU A 50 -1.13 -1.61 4.40
CA LEU A 50 -1.79 -2.91 4.57
C LEU A 50 -1.09 -3.78 5.63
N LYS A 51 0.24 -3.92 5.53
CA LYS A 51 1.03 -4.72 6.48
C LYS A 51 0.87 -4.22 7.92
N VAL A 52 0.96 -2.91 8.12
CA VAL A 52 0.79 -2.29 9.44
C VAL A 52 -0.62 -2.54 10.00
N MET A 53 -1.65 -2.47 9.15
CA MET A 53 -3.02 -2.75 9.55
C MET A 53 -3.24 -4.23 9.89
N GLU A 54 -2.65 -5.16 9.12
CA GLU A 54 -2.68 -6.59 9.41
C GLU A 54 -2.02 -6.89 10.77
N GLU A 55 -0.79 -6.38 10.99
CA GLU A 55 -0.06 -6.55 12.25
C GLU A 55 -0.83 -5.96 13.45
N TYR A 56 -1.50 -4.83 13.27
CA TYR A 56 -2.34 -4.20 14.30
C TYR A 56 -3.55 -5.07 14.67
N LEU A 57 -4.25 -5.63 13.67
CA LEU A 57 -5.39 -6.52 13.91
C LEU A 57 -4.95 -7.84 14.56
N GLU A 58 -3.84 -8.42 14.13
CA GLU A 58 -3.27 -9.63 14.74
C GLU A 58 -2.86 -9.40 16.20
N ALA A 59 -2.27 -8.24 16.51
CA ALA A 59 -1.89 -7.88 17.88
C ALA A 59 -3.12 -7.74 18.78
N GLN A 60 -4.19 -7.10 18.30
CA GLN A 60 -5.45 -7.00 19.06
C GLN A 60 -6.10 -8.37 19.26
N ASN A 61 -6.15 -9.22 18.23
CA ASN A 61 -6.78 -10.54 18.31
C ASN A 61 -6.00 -11.53 19.20
N LYS A 62 -4.71 -11.30 19.44
CA LYS A 62 -3.90 -12.06 20.42
C LYS A 62 -4.06 -11.55 21.86
N SER A 63 -4.69 -10.39 22.04
CA SER A 63 -4.90 -9.76 23.34
C SER A 63 -6.27 -10.10 23.95
N GLU A 64 -7.12 -10.83 23.22
CA GLU A 64 -8.36 -11.47 23.70
C GLU A 64 -8.17 -12.96 24.03
#